data_AF-A0A927GX81-F1
#
_entry.id   AF-A0A927GX81-F1
#
_cell.length_a   1.000
_cell.length_b   1.000
_cell.length_c   1.000
_cell.angle_alpha   90.00
_cell.angle_beta   90.00
_cell.angle_gamma   90.00
#
_symmetry.space_group_name_H-M   'P 1'
#
loop_
_entity.id
_entity.type
_entity.pdbx_description
1 polymer ?
#
loop_
_entity_poly.entity_id
_entity_poly.type
_entity_poly.pdbx_seq_one_letter_code
_entity_poly.pdbx_strand_id
1 'polypeptide(L)' 'MLHAIWVRHHLRPGAFWQLPRGEQLFLLASMELELAAEARLTQAAQGTKQGRR' A
#
# COMPACT_ATOMS: atom_id res chain seq x y z
N MET A 1 -5.69 -0.25 4.34
CA MET A 1 -4.73 -1.37 4.14
C MET A 1 -5.34 -2.56 3.41
N LEU A 2 -6.29 -3.32 3.98
CA LEU A 2 -6.83 -4.55 3.35
C LEU A 2 -7.39 -4.34 1.93
N HIS A 3 -8.09 -3.23 1.67
CA HIS A 3 -8.55 -2.87 0.33
C HIS A 3 -7.40 -2.77 -0.69
N ALA A 4 -6.26 -2.18 -0.30
CA ALA A 4 -5.11 -2.04 -1.18
C ALA A 4 -4.46 -3.42 -1.47
N ILE A 5 -4.44 -4.32 -0.48
CA ILE A 5 -3.98 -5.71 -0.66
C ILE A 5 -4.85 -6.44 -1.69
N TRP A 6 -6.17 -6.32 -1.56
CA TRP A 6 -7.12 -7.02 -2.44
C TRP A 6 -7.13 -6.47 -3.86
N VAL A 7 -7.06 -5.15 -4.01
CA VAL A 7 -7.15 -4.49 -5.32
C VAL A 7 -5.82 -4.54 -6.08
N ARG A 8 -4.67 -4.44 -5.40
CA ARG A 8 -3.35 -4.39 -6.06
C ARG A 8 -2.73 -5.76 -6.27
N HIS A 9 -2.81 -6.65 -5.29
CA HIS A 9 -2.21 -7.99 -5.38
C HIS A 9 -3.17 -9.07 -5.89
N HIS A 10 -4.32 -8.68 -6.46
CA HIS A 10 -5.33 -9.61 -7.02
C HIS A 10 -5.80 -10.69 -6.03
N LEU A 11 -5.66 -10.42 -4.72
CA LEU A 11 -6.06 -11.34 -3.68
C LEU A 11 -7.58 -11.29 -3.53
N ARG A 12 -8.25 -12.40 -3.85
CA ARG A 12 -9.69 -12.55 -3.57
C ARG A 12 -9.94 -12.39 -2.08
N PRO A 13 -11.07 -11.79 -1.66
CA PRO A 13 -11.47 -11.76 -0.26
C PRO A 13 -11.42 -13.19 0.33
N GLY A 14 -10.77 -13.35 1.47
CA GLY A 14 -10.58 -14.66 2.12
C GLY A 14 -9.30 -15.41 1.73
N ALA A 15 -8.73 -15.19 0.53
CA ALA A 15 -7.51 -15.86 0.10
C ALA A 15 -6.30 -15.49 0.99
N PHE A 16 -6.25 -14.26 1.49
CA PHE A 16 -5.22 -13.80 2.41
C PHE A 16 -5.12 -14.68 3.67
N TRP A 17 -6.25 -15.10 4.24
CA TRP A 17 -6.29 -15.92 5.45
C TRP A 17 -5.87 -17.37 5.22
N GLN A 18 -5.84 -17.81 3.95
CA GLN A 18 -5.39 -19.14 3.55
C GLN A 18 -3.86 -19.20 3.34
N LEU A 19 -3.18 -18.05 3.24
CA LEU A 19 -1.74 -18.00 3.06
C LEU A 19 -1.01 -18.46 4.34
N PRO A 20 0.18 -19.06 4.23
CA PRO A 20 1.07 -19.27 5.36
C PRO A 20 1.32 -17.99 6.14
N ARG A 21 1.51 -18.11 7.46
CA ARG A 21 1.69 -16.94 8.35
C ARG A 21 2.83 -16.02 7.89
N GLY A 22 3.93 -16.58 7.38
CA GLY A 22 5.05 -15.81 6.84
C GLY A 22 4.66 -14.94 5.65
N GLU A 23 3.89 -15.50 4.72
CA GLU A 23 3.39 -14.77 3.54
C GLU A 23 2.40 -13.67 3.93
N GLN A 24 1.53 -13.93 4.92
CA GLN A 24 0.63 -12.90 5.47
C GLN A 24 1.43 -11.71 6.02
N LEU A 25 2.45 -11.98 6.84
CA LEU A 25 3.29 -10.94 7.44
C LEU A 25 4.08 -10.17 6.39
N PHE A 26 4.64 -10.89 5.40
CA PHE A 26 5.35 -10.28 4.28
C PHE A 26 4.45 -9.32 3.51
N LEU A 27 3.26 -9.76 3.10
CA LEU A 27 2.31 -8.94 2.35
C LEU A 27 1.87 -7.69 3.13
N LEU A 28 1.64 -7.82 4.43
CA LEU A 28 1.30 -6.68 5.30
C LEU A 28 2.46 -5.66 5.34
N ALA A 29 3.69 -6.13 5.57
CA ALA A 29 4.86 -5.26 5.64
C ALA A 29 5.15 -4.59 4.29
N SER A 30 5.08 -5.32 3.18
CA SER A 30 5.25 -4.78 1.83
C SER A 30 4.22 -3.69 1.53
N MET A 31 2.95 -3.92 1.89
CA MET A 31 1.88 -2.94 1.70
C MET A 31 2.10 -1.65 2.51
N GLU A 32 2.59 -1.74 3.75
CA GLU A 32 2.91 -0.55 4.55
C GLU A 32 4.00 0.31 3.88
N LEU A 33 5.04 -0.33 3.32
CA LEU A 33 6.10 0.37 2.60
C LEU A 33 5.59 1.06 1.34
N GLU A 34 4.71 0.41 0.57
CA GLU A 34 4.09 1.00 -0.62
C GLU A 34 3.25 2.24 -0.27
N LEU A 35 2.37 2.12 0.74
CA LEU A 35 1.53 3.23 1.18
C LEU A 35 2.36 4.42 1.69
N ALA A 36 3.44 4.14 2.43
CA ALA A 36 4.36 5.19 2.88
C ALA A 36 5.06 5.88 1.71
N ALA A 37 5.44 5.13 0.67
CA ALA A 37 6.02 5.71 -0.55
C ALA A 37 5.02 6.60 -1.30
N GLU A 38 3.77 6.16 -1.44
CA GLU A 38 2.71 6.94 -2.10
C GLU A 38 2.36 8.22 -1.34
N ALA A 39 2.32 8.15 -0.01
CA ALA A 39 2.10 9.33 0.83
C ALA A 39 3.19 10.37 0.63
N ARG A 40 4.47 9.94 0.56
CA ARG A 40 5.60 10.83 0.26
C ARG A 40 5.49 11.48 -1.12
N LEU A 41 5.13 10.71 -2.14
CA LEU A 41 4.95 11.22 -3.50
C LEU A 41 3.80 12.24 -3.58
N THR A 42 2.69 11.96 -2.89
CA THR A 42 1.54 12.87 -2.84
C THR A 42 1.89 14.19 -2.16
N GLN A 43 2.64 14.14 -1.04
CA GLN A 43 3.13 15.33 -0.34
C GLN A 43 4.10 16.15 -1.21
N ALA A 44 5.03 15.49 -1.91
CA ALA A 44 5.95 16.16 -2.84
C ALA A 44 5.20 16.85 -4.00
N ALA A 45 4.15 16.22 -4.53
CA ALA A 45 3.29 16.79 -5.57
C ALA A 45 2.42 17.97 -5.08
N GLN A 46 2.10 18.02 -3.78
CA GLN A 46 1.36 19.14 -3.18
C GLN A 46 2.27 20.33 -2.87
N GLY A 47 3.48 20.09 -2.33
CA GLY A 47 4.45 21.16 -2.05
C GLY A 47 4.93 21.89 -3.33
N THR A 48 5.07 21.18 -4.44
CA THR A 48 5.45 21.77 -5.74
C THR A 48 4.35 22.66 -6.35
N LYS A 49 3.07 22.43 -6.04
CA LYS A 49 1.97 23.30 -6.49
C LYS A 49 1.89 24.62 -5.70
N GLN A 50 2.42 24.64 -4.48
CA GLN A 50 2.30 25.79 -3.58
C GLN A 50 3.42 26.83 -3.79
N GLY A 51 4.59 26.43 -4.31
CA GLY A 51 5.71 27.33 -4.63
C GLY A 51 5.69 27.96 -6.03
N ARG A 52 4.59 27.84 -6.78
CA ARG A 52 4.44 28.35 -8.16
C ARG A 52 3.42 29.49 -8.30
N ARG A 53 3.09 30.15 -7.19
CA ARG A 53 2.23 31.33 -7.12
C ARG A 53 3.03 32.56 -6.70
#